data_AF-A0A9D4BW93-F1
#
_entry.id   AF-A0A9D4BW93-F1
#
_cell.length_a   1.000
_cell.length_b   1.000
_cell.length_c   1.000
_cell.angle_alpha   90.00
_cell.angle_beta   90.00
_cell.angle_gamma   90.00
#
_symmetry.space_group_name_H-M   'P 1'
#
loop_
_entity.id
_entity.type
_entity.pdbx_description
1 polymer ?
#
loop_
_entity_poly.entity_id
_entity_poly.type
_entity_poly.pdbx_seq_one_letter_code
_entity_poly.pdbx_strand_id
1 'polypeptide(L)'
;MKAKSKKAVHIDQFLTEKSKRKRQNRRKEHVLQSKERETLVLKTDDEHPYLGIQIEEWGAANMRLLNHLLSTNLLQRQEVEYYLANTTRIFEFADIYEWSSVLGYDYHYRELQAEHNFKWGTYSPHMELQMLVPKRPKPSVPVQNPAPKEDCRIFKAKGACSFGDKCRYKHDKALPSNNSRQDATKNQ
;
A
#
# COMPACT_ATOMS: atom_id res chain seq x y z
N MET A 1 -11.29 -35.85 -22.60
CA MET A 1 -11.82 -34.54 -23.06
C MET A 1 -11.15 -33.46 -22.23
N LYS A 2 -10.31 -32.59 -22.83
CA LYS A 2 -9.71 -31.46 -22.08
C LYS A 2 -10.81 -30.42 -21.87
N ALA A 3 -11.20 -30.18 -20.61
CA ALA A 3 -12.09 -29.06 -20.29
C ALA A 3 -11.46 -27.77 -20.84
N LYS A 4 -12.23 -26.98 -21.61
CA LYS A 4 -11.78 -25.66 -22.03
C LYS A 4 -11.58 -24.83 -20.76
N SER A 5 -10.34 -24.43 -20.47
CA SER A 5 -10.03 -23.56 -19.35
C SER A 5 -10.85 -22.27 -19.44
N LYS A 6 -11.56 -21.92 -18.37
CA LYS A 6 -12.30 -20.66 -18.29
C LYS A 6 -11.26 -19.53 -18.19
N LYS A 7 -11.27 -18.61 -19.15
CA LYS A 7 -10.38 -17.45 -19.13
C LYS A 7 -10.79 -16.51 -17.99
N ALA A 8 -9.84 -16.07 -17.17
CA ALA A 8 -10.15 -15.11 -16.11
C ALA A 8 -10.54 -13.74 -16.68
N VAL A 9 -11.45 -13.07 -15.97
CA VAL A 9 -11.80 -11.68 -16.24
C VAL A 9 -10.91 -10.79 -15.36
N HIS A 10 -10.11 -9.94 -16.00
CA HIS A 10 -9.02 -9.23 -15.35
C HIS A 10 -9.27 -7.73 -15.18
N ILE A 11 -8.62 -7.15 -14.17
CA ILE A 11 -8.73 -5.75 -13.76
C ILE A 11 -8.35 -4.77 -14.87
N ASP A 12 -7.34 -5.10 -15.68
CA ASP A 12 -6.82 -4.24 -16.75
C ASP A 12 -7.88 -3.92 -17.82
N GLN A 13 -8.85 -4.82 -18.02
CA GLN A 13 -9.98 -4.63 -18.93
C GLN A 13 -10.93 -3.51 -18.47
N PHE A 14 -10.97 -3.23 -17.15
CA PHE A 14 -11.88 -2.27 -16.51
C PHE A 14 -11.20 -0.96 -16.10
N LEU A 15 -9.94 -0.76 -16.50
CA LEU A 15 -9.25 0.52 -16.39
C LEU A 15 -9.88 1.57 -17.33
N THR A 16 -9.76 2.85 -16.95
CA THR A 16 -10.21 3.96 -17.81
C THR A 16 -9.29 4.12 -19.02
N GLU A 17 -9.82 4.65 -20.13
CA GLU A 17 -9.01 4.94 -21.32
C GLU A 17 -7.87 5.94 -21.01
N LYS A 18 -8.10 6.88 -20.11
CA LYS A 18 -7.07 7.80 -19.60
C LYS A 18 -5.93 7.03 -18.92
N SER A 19 -6.26 6.09 -18.03
CA SER A 19 -5.28 5.23 -17.35
C SER A 19 -4.52 4.35 -18.34
N LYS A 20 -5.22 3.71 -19.28
CA LYS A 20 -4.60 2.86 -20.33
C LYS A 20 -3.60 3.65 -21.17
N ARG A 21 -3.98 4.85 -21.64
CA ARG A 21 -3.09 5.75 -22.41
C ARG A 21 -1.87 6.18 -21.61
N LYS A 22 -2.05 6.60 -20.35
CA LYS A 22 -0.95 6.99 -19.45
C LYS A 22 0.06 5.85 -19.26
N ARG A 23 -0.42 4.62 -19.06
CA ARG A 23 0.43 3.42 -18.94
C ARG A 23 1.17 3.11 -20.24
N GLN A 24 0.49 3.19 -21.38
CA GLN A 24 1.11 2.97 -22.68
C GLN A 24 2.24 3.97 -22.95
N ASN A 25 2.04 5.24 -22.59
CA ASN A 25 3.08 6.28 -22.74
C ASN A 25 4.29 6.01 -21.84
N ARG A 26 4.07 5.68 -20.56
CA ARG A 26 5.16 5.32 -19.64
C ARG A 26 5.98 4.13 -20.12
N ARG A 27 5.31 3.11 -20.67
CA ARG A 27 5.99 1.95 -21.26
C ARG A 27 6.82 2.34 -22.48
N LYS A 28 6.32 3.23 -23.33
CA LYS A 28 7.07 3.77 -24.48
C LYS A 28 8.29 4.58 -24.03
N GLU A 29 8.12 5.47 -23.05
CA GLU A 29 9.21 6.28 -22.48
C GLU A 29 10.31 5.39 -21.88
N HIS A 30 9.94 4.38 -21.09
CA HIS A 30 10.90 3.43 -20.51
C HIS A 30 11.68 2.67 -21.60
N VAL A 31 11.01 2.24 -22.67
CA VAL A 31 11.66 1.57 -23.81
C VAL A 31 12.60 2.51 -24.56
N LEU A 32 12.24 3.77 -24.75
CA LEU A 32 13.11 4.78 -25.38
C LEU A 32 14.35 5.05 -24.52
N GLN A 33 14.17 5.27 -23.22
CA GLN A 33 15.26 5.49 -22.27
C GLN A 33 16.22 4.29 -22.20
N SER A 34 15.71 3.06 -22.26
CA SER A 34 16.56 1.86 -22.29
C SER A 34 17.40 1.74 -23.55
N LYS A 35 16.89 2.22 -24.70
CA LYS A 35 17.62 2.21 -25.96
C LYS A 35 18.73 3.26 -25.97
N GLU A 36 18.49 4.43 -25.40
CA GLU A 36 19.50 5.50 -25.29
C GLU A 36 20.66 5.13 -24.35
N ARG A 37 20.41 4.29 -23.33
CA ARG A 37 21.44 3.92 -22.33
C ARG A 37 22.21 2.64 -22.63
N GLU A 38 22.01 1.99 -23.79
CA GLU A 38 22.54 0.64 -24.08
C GLU A 38 22.41 -0.34 -22.90
N THR A 39 21.39 -0.17 -22.07
CA THR A 39 21.10 -1.08 -20.98
C THR A 39 20.41 -2.30 -21.57
N LEU A 40 21.06 -3.46 -21.50
CA LEU A 40 20.45 -4.76 -21.78
C LEU A 40 19.22 -4.93 -20.86
N VAL A 41 18.03 -4.55 -21.36
CA VAL A 41 16.77 -4.88 -20.71
C VAL A 41 16.54 -6.36 -21.00
N LEU A 42 16.98 -7.21 -20.07
CA LEU A 42 16.45 -8.55 -19.91
C LEU A 42 14.95 -8.38 -19.68
N LYS A 43 14.15 -8.43 -20.75
CA LYS A 43 12.70 -8.58 -20.64
C LYS A 43 12.50 -9.96 -20.05
N THR A 44 12.36 -10.04 -18.74
CA THR A 44 11.76 -11.22 -18.14
C THR A 44 10.36 -11.32 -18.75
N ASP A 45 10.03 -12.46 -19.33
CA ASP A 45 8.69 -12.76 -19.86
C ASP A 45 7.59 -12.75 -18.75
N ASP A 46 7.97 -12.39 -17.52
CA ASP A 46 7.23 -12.47 -16.26
C ASP A 46 6.54 -11.17 -15.80
N GLU A 47 6.54 -10.08 -16.60
CA GLU A 47 5.80 -8.87 -16.22
C GLU A 47 4.29 -9.06 -16.43
N HIS A 48 3.59 -9.44 -15.36
CA HIS A 48 2.14 -9.61 -15.39
C HIS A 48 1.40 -8.29 -15.79
N PRO A 49 0.22 -8.37 -16.46
CA PRO A 49 -0.48 -7.20 -17.01
C PRO A 49 -0.86 -6.11 -16.02
N TYR A 50 -0.89 -6.42 -14.71
CA TYR A 50 -1.25 -5.45 -13.68
C TYR A 50 -0.10 -4.53 -13.30
N LEU A 51 1.14 -4.83 -13.70
CA LEU A 51 2.30 -4.04 -13.33
C LEU A 51 2.10 -2.54 -13.66
N GLY A 52 2.38 -1.69 -12.68
CA GLY A 52 2.26 -0.23 -12.78
C GLY A 52 0.85 0.36 -12.63
N ILE A 53 -0.20 -0.46 -12.46
CA ILE A 53 -1.52 0.04 -12.05
C ILE A 53 -1.41 0.69 -10.68
N GLN A 54 -1.95 1.89 -10.48
CA GLN A 54 -1.97 2.54 -9.16
C GLN A 54 -3.09 1.97 -8.27
N ILE A 55 -2.97 2.11 -6.96
CA ILE A 55 -3.93 1.54 -6.00
C ILE A 55 -5.36 2.06 -6.23
N GLU A 56 -5.52 3.34 -6.58
CA GLU A 56 -6.82 3.95 -6.86
C GLU A 56 -7.39 3.46 -8.20
N GLU A 57 -6.51 3.27 -9.19
CA GLU A 57 -6.90 2.73 -10.49
C GLU A 57 -7.36 1.27 -10.36
N TRP A 58 -6.64 0.48 -9.57
CA TRP A 58 -7.01 -0.90 -9.23
C TRP A 58 -8.34 -0.94 -8.50
N GLY A 59 -8.52 -0.13 -7.44
CA GLY A 59 -9.76 -0.11 -6.66
C GLY A 59 -10.98 0.25 -7.52
N ALA A 60 -10.87 1.31 -8.34
CA ALA A 60 -11.95 1.71 -9.23
C ALA A 60 -12.26 0.63 -10.31
N ALA A 61 -11.23 0.02 -10.89
CA ALA A 61 -11.41 -1.06 -11.86
C ALA A 61 -11.97 -2.34 -11.22
N ASN A 62 -11.58 -2.67 -9.99
CA ASN A 62 -12.12 -3.79 -9.21
C ASN A 62 -13.62 -3.63 -8.95
N MET A 63 -14.08 -2.41 -8.61
CA MET A 63 -15.53 -2.16 -8.45
C MET A 63 -16.30 -2.26 -9.77
N ARG A 64 -15.73 -1.81 -10.89
CA ARG A 64 -16.34 -2.00 -12.22
C ARG A 64 -16.39 -3.47 -12.63
N LEU A 65 -15.33 -4.22 -12.32
CA LEU A 65 -15.27 -5.67 -12.52
C LEU A 65 -16.34 -6.39 -11.69
N LEU A 66 -16.48 -6.07 -10.40
CA LEU A 66 -17.55 -6.61 -9.56
C LEU A 66 -18.94 -6.38 -10.17
N ASN A 67 -19.21 -5.15 -10.60
CA ASN A 67 -20.48 -4.82 -11.27
C ASN A 67 -20.68 -5.65 -12.55
N HIS A 68 -19.62 -5.82 -13.35
CA HIS A 68 -19.67 -6.65 -14.55
C HIS A 68 -19.95 -8.11 -14.23
N LEU A 69 -19.27 -8.70 -13.25
CA LEU A 69 -19.47 -10.08 -12.83
C LEU A 69 -20.91 -10.33 -12.36
N LEU A 70 -21.50 -9.38 -11.63
CA LEU A 70 -22.91 -9.44 -11.22
C LEU A 70 -23.86 -9.32 -12.41
N SER A 71 -23.61 -8.37 -13.32
CA SER A 71 -24.48 -8.14 -14.49
C SER A 71 -24.48 -9.29 -15.51
N THR A 72 -23.36 -10.01 -15.59
CA THR A 72 -23.17 -11.16 -16.49
C THR A 72 -23.46 -12.50 -15.81
N ASN A 73 -23.89 -12.46 -14.54
CA ASN A 73 -24.16 -13.63 -13.72
C ASN A 73 -22.95 -14.59 -13.59
N LEU A 74 -21.73 -14.06 -13.69
CA LEU A 74 -20.48 -14.76 -13.41
C LEU A 74 -20.15 -14.80 -11.91
N LEU A 75 -20.82 -13.97 -11.11
CA LEU A 75 -20.78 -13.98 -9.65
C LEU A 75 -22.22 -13.90 -9.13
N GLN A 76 -22.60 -14.79 -8.21
CA GLN A 76 -23.92 -14.75 -7.60
C GLN A 76 -23.98 -13.71 -6.47
N ARG A 77 -25.18 -13.18 -6.17
CA ARG A 77 -25.35 -12.18 -5.10
C ARG A 77 -24.91 -12.69 -3.73
N GLN A 78 -25.13 -13.97 -3.45
CA GLN A 78 -24.70 -14.63 -2.22
C GLN A 78 -23.17 -14.73 -2.10
N GLU A 79 -22.45 -14.60 -3.23
CA GLU A 79 -20.99 -14.70 -3.27
C GLU A 79 -20.29 -13.35 -3.20
N VAL A 80 -21.04 -12.24 -3.16
CA VAL A 80 -20.48 -10.89 -3.11
C VAL A 80 -19.62 -10.68 -1.86
N GLU A 81 -20.04 -11.22 -0.72
CA GLU A 81 -19.27 -11.14 0.53
C GLU A 81 -17.86 -11.72 0.37
N TYR A 82 -17.75 -12.86 -0.32
CA TYR A 82 -16.47 -13.50 -0.61
C TYR A 82 -15.58 -12.65 -1.54
N TYR A 83 -16.17 -11.99 -2.54
CA TYR A 83 -15.45 -11.08 -3.42
C TYR A 83 -14.94 -9.84 -2.64
N LEU A 84 -15.77 -9.31 -1.75
CA LEU A 84 -15.38 -8.19 -0.89
C LEU A 84 -14.29 -8.61 0.10
N ALA A 85 -14.35 -9.82 0.66
CA ALA A 85 -13.28 -10.35 1.51
C ALA A 85 -11.93 -10.41 0.77
N ASN A 86 -11.92 -10.89 -0.48
CA ASN A 86 -10.72 -10.81 -1.32
C ASN A 86 -10.25 -9.36 -1.53
N THR A 87 -11.18 -8.46 -1.84
CA THR A 87 -10.88 -7.05 -2.10
C THR A 87 -10.24 -6.39 -0.89
N THR A 88 -10.81 -6.59 0.30
CA THR A 88 -10.26 -6.10 1.57
C THR A 88 -8.87 -6.66 1.80
N ARG A 89 -8.65 -7.96 1.57
CA ARG A 89 -7.34 -8.60 1.73
C ARG A 89 -6.26 -7.99 0.83
N ILE A 90 -6.59 -7.64 -0.41
CA ILE A 90 -5.65 -6.95 -1.30
C ILE A 90 -5.27 -5.57 -0.76
N PHE A 91 -6.21 -4.82 -0.18
CA PHE A 91 -5.89 -3.54 0.46
C PHE A 91 -5.04 -3.71 1.72
N GLU A 92 -5.32 -4.71 2.56
CA GLU A 92 -4.46 -5.05 3.71
C GLU A 92 -3.04 -5.38 3.26
N PHE A 93 -2.90 -6.18 2.20
CA PHE A 93 -1.60 -6.48 1.62
C PHE A 93 -0.88 -5.24 1.08
N ALA A 94 -1.63 -4.29 0.50
CA ALA A 94 -1.07 -3.04 0.03
C ALA A 94 -0.44 -2.20 1.14
N ASP A 95 -0.81 -2.40 2.42
CA ASP A 95 -0.22 -1.69 3.54
C ASP A 95 1.15 -2.26 3.96
N ILE A 96 1.31 -3.58 3.91
CA ILE A 96 2.47 -4.29 4.45
C ILE A 96 3.45 -4.84 3.40
N TYR A 97 3.01 -5.03 2.15
CA TYR A 97 3.82 -5.57 1.04
C TYR A 97 4.03 -4.55 -0.08
N GLU A 98 5.08 -4.73 -0.88
CA GLU A 98 5.35 -3.92 -2.06
C GLU A 98 4.19 -4.04 -3.06
N TRP A 99 3.65 -2.91 -3.49
CA TRP A 99 2.44 -2.90 -4.33
C TRP A 99 2.59 -3.67 -5.65
N SER A 100 3.78 -3.66 -6.26
CA SER A 100 4.11 -4.50 -7.42
C SER A 100 3.90 -5.99 -7.13
N SER A 101 4.38 -6.47 -5.98
CA SER A 101 4.20 -7.87 -5.56
C SER A 101 2.74 -8.20 -5.26
N VAL A 102 1.99 -7.26 -4.67
CA VAL A 102 0.54 -7.40 -4.41
C VAL A 102 -0.25 -7.50 -5.70
N LEU A 103 0.09 -6.71 -6.71
CA LEU A 103 -0.55 -6.79 -8.03
C LEU A 103 -0.23 -8.11 -8.75
N GLY A 104 0.99 -8.63 -8.59
CA GLY A 104 1.37 -9.95 -9.08
C GLY A 104 0.56 -11.06 -8.41
N TYR A 105 0.42 -10.98 -7.09
CA TYR A 105 -0.44 -11.85 -6.30
C TYR A 105 -1.90 -11.78 -6.80
N ASP A 106 -2.53 -10.61 -6.89
CA ASP A 106 -3.94 -10.50 -7.33
C ASP A 106 -4.15 -11.03 -8.76
N TYR A 107 -3.18 -10.83 -9.65
CA TYR A 107 -3.23 -11.41 -11.00
C TYR A 107 -3.27 -12.93 -10.95
N HIS A 108 -2.31 -13.55 -10.24
CA HIS A 108 -2.22 -15.01 -10.15
C HIS A 108 -3.41 -15.62 -9.38
N TYR A 109 -3.91 -14.93 -8.36
CA TYR A 109 -5.06 -15.35 -7.58
C TYR A 109 -6.29 -15.48 -8.47
N ARG A 110 -6.52 -14.52 -9.37
CA ARG A 110 -7.64 -14.51 -10.30
C ARG A 110 -7.53 -15.58 -11.38
N GLU A 111 -6.32 -15.87 -11.85
CA GLU A 111 -6.09 -17.00 -12.77
C GLU A 111 -6.48 -18.32 -12.10
N LEU A 112 -5.98 -18.58 -10.90
CA LEU A 112 -6.33 -19.78 -10.14
C LEU A 112 -7.83 -19.83 -9.80
N GLN A 113 -8.44 -18.68 -9.47
CA GLN A 113 -9.87 -18.61 -9.19
C GLN A 113 -10.69 -18.98 -10.44
N ALA A 114 -10.29 -18.54 -11.64
CA ALA A 114 -10.96 -18.89 -12.88
C ALA A 114 -10.74 -20.37 -13.27
N GLU A 115 -9.54 -20.90 -13.04
CA GLU A 115 -9.17 -22.28 -13.35
C GLU A 115 -9.87 -23.28 -12.42
N HIS A 116 -9.82 -23.03 -11.11
CA HIS A 116 -10.27 -23.97 -10.09
C HIS A 116 -11.65 -23.64 -9.51
N ASN A 117 -12.17 -22.43 -9.77
CA ASN A 117 -13.49 -21.98 -9.32
C ASN A 117 -13.70 -22.10 -7.80
N PHE A 118 -12.64 -21.86 -7.01
CA PHE A 118 -12.76 -21.76 -5.56
C PHE A 118 -13.43 -20.42 -5.17
N LYS A 119 -13.94 -20.36 -3.94
CA LYS A 119 -14.63 -19.17 -3.42
C LYS A 119 -13.68 -17.98 -3.36
N TRP A 120 -14.17 -16.80 -3.72
CA TRP A 120 -13.41 -15.58 -3.48
C TRP A 120 -13.03 -15.44 -1.99
N GLY A 121 -11.91 -14.79 -1.69
CA GLY A 121 -11.39 -14.65 -0.34
C GLY A 121 -10.80 -15.93 0.26
N THR A 122 -10.69 -17.03 -0.50
CA THR A 122 -9.99 -18.24 -0.04
C THR A 122 -8.52 -17.92 0.15
N TYR A 123 -8.03 -18.01 1.38
CA TYR A 123 -6.65 -17.72 1.69
C TYR A 123 -5.72 -18.87 1.30
N SER A 124 -4.64 -18.56 0.56
CA SER A 124 -3.57 -19.50 0.24
C SER A 124 -2.26 -19.05 0.87
N PRO A 125 -1.85 -19.65 2.01
CA PRO A 125 -0.60 -19.28 2.69
C PRO A 125 0.64 -19.45 1.81
N HIS A 126 0.66 -20.49 0.99
CA HIS A 126 1.76 -20.77 0.07
C HIS A 126 1.98 -19.63 -0.93
N MET A 127 0.88 -19.12 -1.47
CA MET A 127 0.90 -18.03 -2.44
C MET A 127 1.36 -16.71 -1.80
N GLU A 128 0.90 -16.41 -0.58
CA GLU A 128 1.38 -15.24 0.18
C GLU A 128 2.90 -15.32 0.40
N LEU A 129 3.41 -16.46 0.88
CA LEU A 129 4.83 -16.63 1.19
C LEU A 129 5.74 -16.58 -0.05
N GLN A 130 5.25 -17.04 -1.21
CA GLN A 130 6.06 -17.08 -2.43
C GLN A 130 6.05 -15.78 -3.22
N MET A 131 4.92 -15.06 -3.24
CA MET A 131 4.74 -13.95 -4.17
C MET A 131 4.86 -12.57 -3.51
N LEU A 132 4.50 -12.43 -2.23
CA LEU A 132 4.44 -11.12 -1.59
C LEU A 132 5.79 -10.73 -1.00
N VAL A 133 6.22 -9.50 -1.31
CA VAL A 133 7.50 -8.95 -0.85
C VAL A 133 7.24 -7.92 0.25
N PRO A 134 7.67 -8.16 1.51
CA PRO A 134 7.41 -7.22 2.61
C PRO A 134 8.02 -5.85 2.32
N LYS A 135 7.28 -4.78 2.62
CA LYS A 135 7.86 -3.43 2.59
C LYS A 135 9.02 -3.39 3.59
N ARG A 136 10.15 -2.84 3.16
CA ARG A 136 11.23 -2.54 4.09
C ARG A 136 10.70 -1.54 5.13
N PRO A 137 10.90 -1.79 6.44
CA PRO A 137 10.59 -0.77 7.43
C PRO A 137 11.37 0.48 7.04
N LYS A 138 10.67 1.60 6.83
CA LYS A 138 11.35 2.88 6.64
C LYS A 138 12.23 3.04 7.88
N PRO A 139 13.56 3.22 7.76
CA PRO A 139 14.36 3.55 8.92
C PRO A 139 13.69 4.76 9.56
N SER A 140 13.27 4.61 10.82
CA SER A 140 12.73 5.71 11.60
C SER A 140 13.88 6.68 11.79
N VAL A 141 14.06 7.58 10.82
CA VAL A 141 14.92 8.74 11.02
C VAL A 141 14.31 9.41 12.24
N PRO A 142 15.03 9.50 13.38
CA PRO A 142 14.52 10.26 14.51
C PRO A 142 14.15 11.62 13.94
N VAL A 143 12.88 12.00 14.08
CA VAL A 143 12.39 13.31 13.67
C VAL A 143 13.18 14.29 14.54
N GLN A 144 14.33 14.74 14.04
CA GLN A 144 15.00 15.91 14.55
C GLN A 144 14.03 17.03 14.20
N ASN A 145 13.12 17.32 15.13
CA ASN A 145 12.34 18.54 15.08
C ASN A 145 13.38 19.65 14.84
N PRO A 146 13.30 20.39 13.72
CA PRO A 146 14.25 21.45 13.47
C PRO A 146 14.26 22.34 14.70
N ALA A 147 15.46 22.61 15.23
CA ALA A 147 15.62 23.33 16.49
C ALA A 147 14.72 24.59 16.46
N PRO A 148 13.92 24.83 17.51
CA PRO A 148 12.95 25.91 17.51
C PRO A 148 13.65 27.25 17.23
N LYS A 149 13.28 27.92 16.13
CA LYS A 149 13.96 29.14 15.67
C LYS A 149 13.53 30.39 16.44
N GLU A 150 12.40 30.33 17.15
CA GLU A 150 11.77 31.49 17.80
C GLU A 150 11.35 31.18 19.24
N ASP A 151 11.32 32.23 20.07
CA ASP A 151 10.84 32.19 21.45
C ASP A 151 9.32 31.99 21.51
N CYS A 152 8.86 31.20 22.47
CA CYS A 152 7.44 31.05 22.73
C CYS A 152 6.87 32.35 23.31
N ARG A 153 6.08 33.08 22.51
CA ARG A 153 5.45 34.34 22.95
C ARG A 153 4.56 34.16 24.19
N ILE A 154 3.87 33.02 24.28
CA ILE A 154 2.98 32.72 25.41
C ILE A 154 3.79 32.51 26.69
N PHE A 155 4.84 31.69 26.62
CA PHE A 155 5.75 31.47 27.75
C PHE A 155 6.47 32.77 28.14
N LYS A 156 6.93 33.56 27.16
CA LYS A 156 7.60 34.84 27.38
C LYS A 156 6.69 35.88 28.03
N ALA A 157 5.40 35.89 27.68
CA ALA A 157 4.43 36.84 28.24
C ALA A 157 3.84 36.40 29.59
N LYS A 158 3.64 35.10 29.80
CA LYS A 158 2.90 34.56 30.96
C LYS A 158 3.75 33.72 31.93
N GLY A 159 4.99 33.40 31.58
CA GLY A 159 5.84 32.45 32.31
C GLY A 159 5.39 30.98 32.23
N ALA A 160 4.28 30.70 31.55
CA ALA A 160 3.71 29.36 31.42
C ALA A 160 3.10 29.16 30.03
N CYS A 161 3.27 27.95 29.49
CA CYS A 161 2.78 27.57 28.17
C CYS A 161 1.98 26.27 28.30
N SER A 162 0.76 26.25 27.76
CA SER A 162 -0.13 25.09 27.80
C SER A 162 0.45 23.85 27.12
N PHE A 163 1.45 24.03 26.25
CA PHE A 163 2.14 22.94 25.56
C PHE A 163 3.33 22.35 26.35
N GLY A 164 3.70 22.94 27.49
CA GLY A 164 4.79 22.44 28.35
C GLY A 164 6.13 22.27 27.62
N ASP A 165 6.92 21.26 28.00
CA ASP A 165 8.19 20.94 27.33
C ASP A 165 8.01 20.39 25.90
N LYS A 166 6.77 20.12 25.46
CA LYS A 166 6.44 19.71 24.08
C LYS A 166 6.16 20.91 23.16
N CYS A 167 6.36 22.14 23.64
CA CYS A 167 6.18 23.33 22.83
C CYS A 167 7.16 23.36 21.65
N ARG A 168 6.67 23.73 20.46
CA ARG A 168 7.49 23.88 19.24
C ARG A 168 8.36 25.14 19.25
N TYR A 169 8.32 25.94 20.32
CA TYR A 169 9.01 27.22 20.45
C TYR A 169 9.92 27.20 21.70
N LYS A 170 10.97 28.04 21.72
CA LYS A 170 11.92 28.08 22.83
C LYS A 170 11.29 28.63 24.11
N HIS A 171 11.50 27.94 25.23
CA HIS A 171 11.23 28.45 26.57
C HIS A 171 12.58 28.76 27.21
N ASP A 172 12.88 30.04 27.48
CA ASP A 172 14.10 30.40 28.20
C ASP A 172 13.94 30.01 29.67
N LYS A 173 14.45 28.84 30.06
CA LYS A 173 14.57 28.43 31.46
C LYS A 173 15.67 29.26 32.13
N ALA A 174 15.40 30.52 32.44
CA ALA A 174 16.17 31.23 33.46
C ALA A 174 15.67 30.76 34.82
N LEU A 175 16.19 29.59 35.26
CA LEU A 175 16.49 29.18 36.65
C LEU A 175 16.62 27.64 36.70
N PRO A 176 17.67 27.10 37.35
CA PRO A 176 17.79 25.66 37.56
C PRO A 176 16.71 25.22 38.56
N SER A 177 15.72 24.46 38.10
CA SER A 177 14.80 23.72 38.97
C SER A 177 15.58 22.56 39.61
N ASN A 178 16.30 22.87 40.68
CA ASN A 178 16.80 21.88 41.61
C ASN A 178 15.61 21.41 42.45
N ASN A 179 15.00 20.28 42.09
CA ASN A 179 14.13 19.57 43.03
C ASN A 179 14.14 18.07 42.77
N SER A 180 15.23 17.45 43.21
CA SER A 180 15.27 16.06 43.63
C SER A 180 14.40 15.90 44.88
N ARG A 181 13.28 15.22 44.77
CA ARG A 181 12.64 14.49 45.89
C ARG A 181 12.55 13.04 45.41
N GLN A 182 13.64 12.28 45.50
CA GLN A 182 13.90 11.36 46.61
C GLN A 182 12.67 10.54 46.99
N ASP A 183 12.51 9.43 46.27
CA ASP A 183 11.81 8.24 46.73
C ASP A 183 12.35 7.80 48.09
N ALA A 184 11.48 7.77 49.09
CA ALA A 184 11.72 7.06 50.34
C ALA A 184 11.10 5.66 50.21
N THR A 185 11.91 4.66 49.85
CA THR A 185 11.58 3.25 50.08
C THR A 185 12.48 2.70 51.18
N LYS A 186 11.87 2.57 52.36
CA LYS A 186 12.38 1.89 53.54
C LYS A 186 12.23 0.38 53.30
N ASN A 187 13.32 -0.38 53.30
CA ASN A 187 13.27 -1.84 53.40
C ASN A 187 14.58 -2.39 54.00
N GLN A 188 14.64 -2.45 55.33
CA GLN A 188 15.17 -3.52 56.19
C GLN A 188 15.11 -3.07 57.65
#